data_AF-A0A257QMX9-F1
#
_entry.id   AF-A0A257QMX9-F1
#
_cell.length_a   1.000
_cell.length_b   1.000
_cell.length_c   1.000
_cell.angle_alpha   90.00
_cell.angle_beta   90.00
_cell.angle_gamma   90.00
#
_symmetry.space_group_name_H-M   'P 1'
#
loop_
_entity.id
_entity.type
_entity.pdbx_description
1 polymer ?
#
loop_
_entity_poly.entity_id
_entity_poly.type
_entity_poly.pdbx_seq_one_letter_code
_entity_poly.pdbx_strand_id
1 'polypeptide(L)'
;MEAPASLPHALTIAALELQVRAGCQVAFSCTLPTSDPHDWIAVVEYTEEEVGRLAVQLAEALCAAALDDAPFDLGNAVSRLRELDEEERLGPSTASIVDAASERGIPSRRLTSGSLVQFGWGSKQRRIQAAESDRCGAIAESIAQDKNLAKMLLDAAGIPVPLGRPVDDEEDAWLAACEIGTPVVVKPRNGNQGKGITAGISSREEVVAAYAYASRFDDEVIVVLI
;
A
#
# COMPACT_ATOMS: atom_id res chain seq x y z
N MET A 1 -40.66 0.81 15.98
CA MET A 1 -41.41 -0.30 15.40
C MET A 1 -40.47 -0.92 14.38
N GLU A 2 -39.73 -1.97 14.77
CA GLU A 2 -38.82 -2.67 13.86
C GLU A 2 -39.64 -3.24 12.70
N ALA A 3 -39.27 -2.87 11.48
CA ALA A 3 -39.85 -3.48 10.29
C ALA A 3 -39.46 -4.98 10.28
N PRO A 4 -40.37 -5.89 9.88
CA PRO A 4 -40.03 -7.31 9.79
C PRO A 4 -38.83 -7.50 8.86
N ALA A 5 -37.84 -8.27 9.30
CA ALA A 5 -36.63 -8.54 8.53
C ALA A 5 -36.99 -9.28 7.23
N SER A 6 -37.02 -8.55 6.11
CA SER A 6 -37.22 -9.13 4.77
C SER A 6 -35.86 -9.50 4.14
N LEU A 7 -35.88 -10.35 3.12
CA LEU A 7 -34.67 -10.75 2.39
C LEU A 7 -33.82 -9.54 1.91
N PRO A 8 -34.41 -8.45 1.36
CA PRO A 8 -33.66 -7.24 1.04
C PRO A 8 -32.92 -6.60 2.23
N HIS A 9 -33.55 -6.57 3.41
CA HIS A 9 -32.89 -6.08 4.63
C HIS A 9 -31.74 -7.00 5.04
N ALA A 10 -31.96 -8.32 5.00
CA ALA A 10 -30.92 -9.30 5.33
C ALA A 10 -29.71 -9.18 4.40
N LEU A 11 -29.94 -9.07 3.08
CA LEU A 11 -28.88 -8.90 2.08
C LEU A 11 -28.09 -7.60 2.30
N THR A 12 -28.80 -6.49 2.51
CA THR A 12 -28.19 -5.17 2.71
C THR A 12 -27.29 -5.15 3.96
N ILE A 13 -27.80 -5.68 5.09
CA ILE A 13 -27.04 -5.77 6.35
C ILE A 13 -25.88 -6.73 6.20
N ALA A 14 -26.08 -7.90 5.57
CA ALA A 14 -25.02 -8.87 5.33
C ALA A 14 -23.87 -8.29 4.50
N ALA A 15 -24.18 -7.53 3.44
CA ALA A 15 -23.16 -6.89 2.60
C ALA A 15 -22.35 -5.86 3.38
N LEU A 16 -22.99 -5.05 4.23
CA LEU A 16 -22.30 -4.11 5.11
C LEU A 16 -21.41 -4.85 6.13
N GLU A 17 -21.96 -5.83 6.83
CA GLU A 17 -21.25 -6.58 7.88
C GLU A 17 -20.06 -7.39 7.34
N LEU A 18 -20.17 -7.94 6.14
CA LEU A 18 -19.05 -8.61 5.48
C LEU A 18 -17.88 -7.66 5.21
N GLN A 19 -18.16 -6.43 4.75
CA GLN A 19 -17.13 -5.39 4.56
C GLN A 19 -16.51 -4.96 5.89
N VAL A 20 -17.33 -4.72 6.92
CA VAL A 20 -16.85 -4.34 8.26
C VAL A 20 -15.91 -5.42 8.83
N ARG A 21 -16.26 -6.71 8.67
CA ARG A 21 -15.40 -7.84 9.10
C ARG A 21 -14.12 -7.98 8.28
N ALA A 22 -14.15 -7.58 7.01
CA ALA A 22 -12.94 -7.52 6.18
C ALA A 22 -11.97 -6.43 6.65
N GLY A 23 -12.49 -5.38 7.30
CA GLY A 23 -11.72 -4.24 7.83
C GLY A 23 -12.00 -2.92 7.10
N CYS A 24 -12.92 -2.93 6.13
CA CYS A 24 -13.31 -1.74 5.37
C CYS A 24 -14.00 -0.71 6.29
N GLN A 25 -13.70 0.57 6.08
CA GLN A 25 -14.23 1.67 6.89
C GLN A 25 -15.59 2.13 6.35
N VAL A 26 -16.61 1.30 6.52
CA VAL A 26 -18.01 1.56 6.09
C VAL A 26 -18.96 1.43 7.27
N ALA A 27 -20.04 2.21 7.28
CA ALA A 27 -21.02 2.22 8.37
C ALA A 27 -22.47 2.39 7.90
N PHE A 28 -22.69 2.76 6.64
CA PHE A 28 -24.00 3.05 6.10
C PHE A 28 -24.51 1.94 5.18
N SER A 29 -25.76 1.54 5.43
CA SER A 29 -26.55 0.80 4.45
C SER A 29 -28.02 1.11 4.67
N CYS A 30 -28.83 1.06 3.62
CA CYS A 30 -30.27 1.22 3.75
C CYS A 30 -31.04 0.41 2.69
N THR A 31 -32.25 0.01 3.05
CA THR A 31 -33.17 -0.69 2.17
C THR A 31 -34.42 0.16 2.02
N LEU A 32 -34.81 0.43 0.77
CA LEU A 32 -35.94 1.29 0.44
C LEU A 32 -36.96 0.52 -0.41
N PRO A 33 -38.27 0.60 -0.12
CA PRO A 33 -39.28 0.08 -1.02
C PRO A 33 -39.36 0.94 -2.29
N THR A 34 -39.77 0.34 -3.40
CA THR A 34 -40.08 1.08 -4.63
C THR A 34 -41.60 1.28 -4.80
N SER A 35 -42.02 1.82 -5.95
CA SER A 35 -43.43 1.88 -6.32
C SER A 35 -44.05 0.50 -6.56
N ASP A 36 -43.24 -0.49 -6.92
CA ASP A 36 -43.67 -1.89 -7.02
C ASP A 36 -43.42 -2.59 -5.67
N PRO A 37 -44.45 -3.22 -5.06
CA PRO A 37 -44.29 -3.91 -3.77
C PRO A 37 -43.34 -5.11 -3.80
N HIS A 38 -42.97 -5.62 -4.98
CA HIS A 38 -42.02 -6.71 -5.15
C HIS A 38 -40.58 -6.23 -5.38
N ASP A 39 -40.38 -4.95 -5.70
CA ASP A 39 -39.06 -4.38 -5.98
C ASP A 39 -38.55 -3.52 -4.82
N TRP A 40 -37.28 -3.72 -4.51
CA TRP A 40 -36.58 -3.04 -3.41
C TRP A 40 -35.27 -2.46 -3.90
N ILE A 41 -34.87 -1.32 -3.34
CA ILE A 41 -33.55 -0.73 -3.54
C ILE A 41 -32.70 -1.02 -2.31
N ALA A 42 -31.56 -1.67 -2.51
CA ALA A 42 -30.53 -1.84 -1.51
C ALA A 42 -29.39 -0.85 -1.78
N VAL A 43 -29.04 -0.05 -0.77
CA VAL A 43 -27.91 0.87 -0.80
C VAL A 43 -26.90 0.40 0.22
N VAL A 44 -25.67 0.15 -0.22
CA VAL A 44 -24.57 -0.31 0.61
C VAL A 44 -23.39 0.63 0.38
N GLU A 45 -22.88 1.23 1.46
CA GLU A 45 -21.65 2.02 1.39
C GLU A 45 -20.44 1.13 1.09
N TYR A 46 -19.49 1.68 0.34
CA TYR A 46 -18.24 1.02 -0.01
C TYR A 46 -17.09 2.04 0.01
N THR A 47 -15.90 1.58 0.37
CA THR A 47 -14.64 2.35 0.21
C THR A 47 -14.10 2.21 -1.21
N GLU A 48 -14.05 0.97 -1.70
CA GLU A 48 -13.63 0.62 -3.06
C GLU A 48 -14.77 -0.14 -3.76
N GLU A 49 -15.11 0.25 -5.00
CA GLU A 49 -16.32 -0.23 -5.68
C GLU A 49 -16.30 -1.75 -5.91
N GLU A 50 -15.15 -2.30 -6.33
CA GLU A 50 -15.00 -3.74 -6.56
C GLU A 50 -15.18 -4.55 -5.26
N VAL A 51 -14.73 -4.02 -4.12
CA VAL A 51 -14.93 -4.64 -2.80
C VAL A 51 -16.41 -4.64 -2.44
N GLY A 52 -17.12 -3.52 -2.65
CA GLY A 52 -18.56 -3.41 -2.44
C GLY A 52 -19.35 -4.38 -3.32
N ARG A 53 -18.97 -4.52 -4.59
CA ARG A 53 -19.59 -5.49 -5.52
C ARG A 53 -19.40 -6.92 -5.05
N LEU A 54 -18.19 -7.31 -4.65
CA LEU A 54 -17.92 -8.64 -4.11
C LEU A 54 -18.70 -8.87 -2.80
N ALA A 55 -18.82 -7.87 -1.94
CA ALA A 55 -19.55 -7.98 -0.68
C ALA A 55 -21.04 -8.27 -0.91
N VAL A 56 -21.67 -7.61 -1.90
CA VAL A 56 -23.05 -7.88 -2.29
C VAL A 56 -23.22 -9.31 -2.83
N GLN A 57 -22.30 -9.77 -3.68
CA GLN A 57 -22.32 -11.16 -4.20
C GLN A 57 -22.18 -12.21 -3.08
N LEU A 58 -21.28 -11.97 -2.13
CA LEU A 58 -21.09 -12.85 -0.98
C LEU A 58 -22.28 -12.80 -0.02
N ALA A 59 -22.92 -11.64 0.14
CA ALA A 59 -24.15 -11.49 0.92
C ALA A 59 -25.32 -12.26 0.29
N GLU A 60 -25.47 -12.22 -1.03
CA GLU A 60 -26.45 -13.03 -1.75
C GLU A 60 -26.22 -14.53 -1.50
N ALA A 61 -24.97 -14.99 -1.64
CA ALA A 61 -24.62 -16.38 -1.37
C ALA A 61 -24.88 -16.78 0.11
N LEU A 62 -24.61 -15.89 1.05
CA LEU A 62 -24.91 -16.10 2.47
C LEU A 62 -26.43 -16.21 2.71
N CYS A 63 -27.22 -15.32 2.13
CA CYS A 63 -28.68 -15.38 2.23
C CYS A 63 -29.25 -16.64 1.60
N ALA A 64 -28.75 -17.06 0.43
CA ALA A 64 -29.17 -18.30 -0.22
C ALA A 64 -28.83 -19.52 0.64
N ALA A 65 -27.60 -19.60 1.16
CA ALA A 65 -27.20 -20.69 2.06
C ALA A 65 -28.08 -20.75 3.32
N ALA A 66 -28.45 -19.60 3.90
CA ALA A 66 -29.35 -19.55 5.04
C ALA A 66 -30.79 -20.00 4.70
N LEU A 67 -31.29 -19.69 3.51
CA LEU A 67 -32.61 -20.15 3.04
C LEU A 67 -32.65 -21.66 2.81
N ASP A 68 -31.54 -22.23 2.34
CA ASP A 68 -31.41 -23.66 2.01
C ASP A 68 -30.90 -24.51 3.19
N ASP A 69 -30.69 -23.92 4.38
CA ASP A 69 -30.05 -24.56 5.55
C ASP A 69 -28.70 -25.22 5.20
N ALA A 70 -27.93 -24.55 4.33
CA ALA A 70 -26.64 -24.99 3.82
C ALA A 70 -25.47 -24.28 4.53
N PRO A 71 -24.29 -24.92 4.62
CA PRO A 71 -23.11 -24.30 5.21
C PRO A 71 -22.59 -23.14 4.35
N PHE A 72 -22.09 -22.08 5.00
CA PHE A 72 -21.41 -20.95 4.37
C PHE A 72 -20.03 -20.72 5.00
N ASP A 73 -18.98 -20.69 4.18
CA ASP A 73 -17.61 -20.42 4.65
C ASP A 73 -17.37 -18.91 4.81
N LEU A 74 -17.74 -18.40 5.99
CA LEU A 74 -17.53 -17.01 6.35
C LEU A 74 -16.05 -16.61 6.38
N GLY A 75 -15.16 -17.53 6.78
CA GLY A 75 -13.73 -17.25 6.87
C GLY A 75 -13.14 -16.96 5.50
N ASN A 76 -13.47 -17.81 4.53
CA ASN A 76 -13.06 -17.61 3.14
C ASN A 76 -13.66 -16.32 2.54
N ALA A 77 -14.94 -16.05 2.76
CA ALA A 77 -15.61 -14.84 2.27
C ALA A 77 -14.92 -13.56 2.76
N VAL A 78 -14.63 -13.49 4.06
CA VAL A 78 -13.95 -12.34 4.67
C VAL A 78 -12.49 -12.22 4.20
N SER A 79 -11.77 -13.33 4.02
CA SER A 79 -10.39 -13.33 3.48
C SER A 79 -10.36 -12.73 2.07
N ARG A 80 -11.25 -13.18 1.19
CA ARG A 80 -11.35 -12.69 -0.19
C ARG A 80 -11.65 -11.21 -0.27
N LEU A 81 -12.53 -10.70 0.60
CA LEU A 81 -12.81 -9.27 0.69
C LEU A 81 -11.60 -8.47 1.17
N ARG A 82 -10.89 -8.98 2.19
CA ARG A 82 -9.69 -8.31 2.71
C ARG A 82 -8.56 -8.27 1.70
N GLU A 83 -8.32 -9.38 1.00
CA GLU A 83 -7.32 -9.47 -0.07
C GLU A 83 -7.64 -8.46 -1.18
N LEU A 84 -8.89 -8.40 -1.63
CA LEU A 84 -9.32 -7.43 -2.65
C LEU A 84 -9.21 -5.97 -2.16
N ASP A 85 -9.59 -5.68 -0.91
CA ASP A 85 -9.43 -4.34 -0.31
C ASP A 85 -7.96 -3.93 -0.26
N GLU A 86 -7.07 -4.84 0.12
CA GLU A 86 -5.62 -4.58 0.17
C GLU A 86 -5.02 -4.31 -1.22
N GLU A 87 -5.53 -4.98 -2.26
CA GLU A 87 -5.09 -4.80 -3.64
C GLU A 87 -5.60 -3.48 -4.26
N GLU A 88 -6.87 -3.13 -4.01
CA GLU A 88 -7.52 -2.00 -4.67
C GLU A 88 -7.29 -0.66 -3.96
N ARG A 89 -7.23 -0.64 -2.62
CA ARG A 89 -7.18 0.62 -1.87
C ARG A 89 -5.91 1.42 -2.12
N LEU A 90 -6.00 2.73 -1.87
CA LEU A 90 -4.81 3.58 -1.86
C LEU A 90 -3.83 3.14 -0.77
N GLY A 91 -2.55 2.99 -1.14
CA GLY A 91 -1.48 2.74 -0.17
C GLY A 91 -1.37 3.85 0.89
N PRO A 92 -0.82 3.55 2.08
CA PRO A 92 -0.96 4.39 3.28
C PRO A 92 -0.47 5.83 3.11
N SER A 93 0.65 6.03 2.39
CA SER A 93 1.18 7.36 2.12
C SER A 93 0.24 8.18 1.23
N THR A 94 -0.32 7.56 0.19
CA THR A 94 -1.25 8.22 -0.74
C THR A 94 -2.57 8.54 -0.03
N ALA A 95 -3.11 7.56 0.72
CA ALA A 95 -4.33 7.72 1.50
C ALA A 95 -4.21 8.90 2.47
N SER A 96 -3.10 8.97 3.23
CA SER A 96 -2.85 10.08 4.16
C SER A 96 -2.86 11.47 3.48
N ILE A 97 -2.34 11.58 2.25
CA ILE A 97 -2.37 12.84 1.49
C ILE A 97 -3.80 13.15 1.03
N VAL A 98 -4.55 12.15 0.58
CA VAL A 98 -5.95 12.30 0.16
C VAL A 98 -6.86 12.69 1.33
N ASP A 99 -6.70 12.06 2.49
CA ASP A 99 -7.45 12.38 3.70
C ASP A 99 -7.18 13.82 4.13
N ALA A 100 -5.92 14.24 4.16
CA ALA A 100 -5.53 15.61 4.48
C ALA A 100 -5.98 16.64 3.42
N ALA A 101 -6.29 16.22 2.18
CA ALA A 101 -6.90 17.06 1.17
C ALA A 101 -8.41 17.19 1.41
N SER A 102 -9.08 16.08 1.73
CA SER A 102 -10.50 16.00 2.08
C SER A 102 -10.84 16.88 3.29
N GLU A 103 -10.04 16.79 4.37
CA GLU A 103 -10.18 17.63 5.58
C GLU A 103 -10.09 19.14 5.27
N ARG A 104 -9.36 19.51 4.22
CA ARG A 104 -9.19 20.90 3.76
C ARG A 104 -10.23 21.32 2.71
N GLY A 105 -11.19 20.46 2.38
CA GLY A 105 -12.16 20.70 1.32
C GLY A 105 -11.53 20.77 -0.07
N ILE A 106 -10.36 20.16 -0.28
CA ILE A 106 -9.70 20.10 -1.59
C ILE A 106 -10.23 18.86 -2.32
N PRO A 107 -10.93 19.02 -3.46
CA PRO A 107 -11.47 17.90 -4.20
C PRO A 107 -10.33 17.05 -4.78
N SER A 108 -10.46 15.73 -4.66
CA SER A 108 -9.52 14.76 -5.21
C SER A 108 -10.21 13.77 -6.15
N ARG A 109 -9.48 13.27 -7.13
CA ARG A 109 -9.92 12.22 -8.05
C ARG A 109 -8.77 11.26 -8.33
N ARG A 110 -8.98 9.97 -8.10
CA ARG A 110 -8.09 8.90 -8.55
C ARG A 110 -8.18 8.78 -10.08
N LEU A 111 -7.03 8.77 -10.76
CA LEU A 111 -6.95 8.76 -12.23
C LEU A 111 -6.68 7.36 -12.81
N THR A 112 -6.18 6.43 -12.00
CA THR A 112 -5.88 5.05 -12.38
C THR A 112 -6.28 4.10 -11.24
N SER A 113 -6.19 2.79 -11.45
CA SER A 113 -6.23 1.80 -10.36
C SER A 113 -4.98 1.85 -9.47
N GLY A 114 -3.95 2.62 -9.83
CA GLY A 114 -2.77 2.86 -9.01
C GLY A 114 -2.92 4.08 -8.09
N SER A 115 -1.79 4.62 -7.65
CA SER A 115 -1.71 5.77 -6.73
C SER A 115 -1.67 7.14 -7.43
N LEU A 116 -2.12 7.23 -8.69
CA LEU A 116 -2.16 8.49 -9.42
C LEU A 116 -3.41 9.28 -9.01
N VAL A 117 -3.23 10.36 -8.26
CA VAL A 117 -4.34 11.19 -7.77
C VAL A 117 -4.20 12.63 -8.23
N GLN A 118 -5.31 13.19 -8.70
CA GLN A 118 -5.45 14.61 -9.00
C GLN A 118 -6.15 15.34 -7.86
N PHE A 119 -5.66 16.51 -7.50
CA PHE A 119 -6.29 17.45 -6.57
C PHE A 119 -6.69 18.73 -7.31
N GLY A 120 -7.81 19.33 -6.92
CA GLY A 120 -8.28 20.60 -7.49
C GLY A 120 -8.74 20.49 -8.96
N TRP A 121 -9.00 21.65 -9.57
CA TRP A 121 -9.60 21.76 -10.89
C TRP A 121 -8.86 22.73 -11.81
N GLY A 122 -8.97 22.50 -13.11
CA GLY A 122 -8.51 23.42 -14.15
C GLY A 122 -7.02 23.76 -14.03
N SER A 123 -6.68 25.05 -14.14
CA SER A 123 -5.31 25.54 -14.07
C SER A 123 -4.65 25.43 -12.69
N LYS A 124 -5.44 25.17 -11.63
CA LYS A 124 -4.94 24.99 -10.25
C LYS A 124 -4.84 23.52 -9.85
N GLN A 125 -5.10 22.59 -10.76
CA GLN A 125 -5.00 21.17 -10.45
C GLN A 125 -3.56 20.77 -10.15
N ARG A 126 -3.38 19.83 -9.22
CA ARG A 126 -2.09 19.24 -8.85
C ARG A 126 -2.18 17.72 -8.92
N ARG A 127 -1.05 17.05 -9.16
CA ARG A 127 -1.01 15.57 -9.23
C ARG A 127 0.04 15.00 -8.30
N ILE A 128 -0.27 13.83 -7.77
CA ILE A 128 0.69 12.98 -7.06
C ILE A 128 0.70 11.58 -7.65
N GLN A 129 1.84 10.92 -7.57
CA GLN A 129 2.00 9.49 -7.76
C GLN A 129 2.61 8.96 -6.46
N ALA A 130 1.84 8.17 -5.71
CA ALA A 130 2.20 7.84 -4.32
C ALA A 130 2.50 9.13 -3.50
N ALA A 131 3.70 9.27 -2.93
CA ALA A 131 4.11 10.46 -2.19
C ALA A 131 4.81 11.53 -3.06
N GLU A 132 5.03 11.26 -4.35
CA GLU A 132 5.69 12.18 -5.27
C GLU A 132 4.69 13.17 -5.83
N SER A 133 5.09 14.43 -6.00
CA SER A 133 4.23 15.47 -6.55
C SER A 133 4.68 15.89 -7.95
N ASP A 134 3.81 16.57 -8.68
CA ASP A 134 4.15 17.28 -9.93
C ASP A 134 5.26 18.35 -9.82
N ARG A 135 5.77 18.62 -8.62
CA ARG A 135 6.96 19.47 -8.38
C ARG A 135 8.23 18.67 -8.12
N CYS A 136 8.15 17.35 -7.99
CA CYS A 136 9.32 16.49 -7.98
C CYS A 136 9.93 16.51 -9.38
N GLY A 137 11.07 17.16 -9.54
CA GLY A 137 11.77 17.23 -10.82
C GLY A 137 12.40 15.87 -11.17
N ALA A 138 12.29 15.45 -12.43
CA ALA A 138 12.84 14.17 -12.89
C ALA A 138 14.34 13.99 -12.59
N ILE A 139 15.12 15.07 -12.69
CA ILE A 139 16.55 15.05 -12.33
C ILE A 139 16.74 14.79 -10.84
N ALA A 140 15.94 15.45 -9.98
CA ALA A 140 16.03 15.28 -8.54
C ALA A 140 15.62 13.87 -8.10
N GLU A 141 14.60 13.30 -8.73
CA GLU A 141 14.15 11.92 -8.49
C GLU A 141 15.21 10.91 -8.91
N SER A 142 15.79 11.05 -10.12
CA SER A 142 16.92 10.22 -10.56
C SER A 142 18.13 10.31 -9.62
N ILE A 143 18.47 11.52 -9.14
CA ILE A 143 19.54 11.70 -8.13
C ILE A 143 19.18 10.99 -6.82
N ALA A 144 17.94 11.10 -6.34
CA ALA A 144 17.51 10.50 -5.08
C ALA A 144 17.50 8.97 -5.14
N GLN A 145 17.29 8.38 -6.32
CA GLN A 145 17.35 6.93 -6.53
C GLN A 145 18.79 6.40 -6.55
N ASP A 146 19.76 7.17 -7.07
CA ASP A 146 21.19 6.81 -7.00
C ASP A 146 21.79 7.22 -5.66
N LYS A 147 21.88 6.25 -4.74
CA LYS A 147 22.44 6.46 -3.39
C LYS A 147 23.87 6.99 -3.40
N ASN A 148 24.68 6.65 -4.40
CA ASN A 148 26.07 7.12 -4.51
C ASN A 148 26.11 8.58 -4.96
N LEU A 149 25.34 8.92 -6.00
CA LEU A 149 25.26 10.31 -6.48
C LEU A 149 24.64 11.23 -5.42
N ALA A 150 23.55 10.80 -4.77
CA ALA A 150 22.95 11.54 -3.68
C ALA A 150 23.95 11.80 -2.54
N LYS A 151 24.69 10.76 -2.14
CA LYS A 151 25.73 10.87 -1.11
C LYS A 151 26.83 11.86 -1.50
N MET A 152 27.33 11.77 -2.73
CA MET A 152 28.36 12.67 -3.26
C MET A 152 27.91 14.13 -3.24
N LEU A 153 26.66 14.41 -3.65
CA LEU A 153 26.11 15.76 -3.68
C LEU A 153 25.87 16.32 -2.27
N LEU A 154 25.43 15.48 -1.32
CA LEU A 154 25.27 15.87 0.08
C LEU A 154 26.62 16.20 0.73
N ASP A 155 27.63 15.35 0.54
CA ASP A 155 28.99 15.57 1.05
C ASP A 155 29.62 16.85 0.48
N ALA A 156 29.49 17.07 -0.83
CA ALA A 156 29.94 18.30 -1.49
C ALA A 156 29.25 19.56 -0.96
N ALA A 157 28.02 19.44 -0.42
CA ALA A 157 27.29 20.50 0.24
C ALA A 157 27.63 20.65 1.74
N GLY A 158 28.56 19.84 2.27
CA GLY A 158 28.95 19.84 3.68
C GLY A 158 27.95 19.15 4.60
N ILE A 159 27.03 18.34 4.06
CA ILE A 159 26.08 17.55 4.84
C ILE A 159 26.74 16.22 5.19
N PRO A 160 26.89 15.85 6.47
CA PRO A 160 27.49 14.59 6.87
C PRO A 160 26.75 13.39 6.27
N VAL A 161 27.49 12.48 5.65
CA VAL A 161 26.97 11.24 5.08
C VAL A 161 27.73 10.03 5.61
N PRO A 162 27.10 8.85 5.76
CA PRO A 162 27.79 7.66 6.24
C PRO A 162 28.92 7.24 5.29
N LEU A 163 30.08 6.89 5.84
CA LEU A 163 31.18 6.32 5.07
C LEU A 163 30.76 5.00 4.42
N GLY A 164 31.31 4.68 3.25
CA GLY A 164 30.91 3.49 2.52
C GLY A 164 31.26 3.55 1.04
N ARG A 165 31.43 2.37 0.44
CA ARG A 165 31.87 2.20 -0.95
C ARG A 165 31.19 1.00 -1.61
N PRO A 166 31.02 1.02 -2.94
CA PRO A 166 30.57 -0.15 -3.69
C PRO A 166 31.58 -1.29 -3.53
N VAL A 167 31.08 -2.51 -3.70
CA VAL A 167 31.85 -3.76 -3.53
C VAL A 167 31.53 -4.73 -4.66
N ASP A 168 32.56 -5.44 -5.13
CA ASP A 168 32.44 -6.30 -6.32
C ASP A 168 32.12 -7.78 -5.99
N ASP A 169 32.49 -8.22 -4.78
CA ASP A 169 32.25 -9.59 -4.30
C ASP A 169 32.15 -9.66 -2.77
N GLU A 170 31.90 -10.87 -2.26
CA GLU A 170 31.76 -11.17 -0.82
C GLU A 170 33.04 -10.85 -0.02
N GLU A 171 34.22 -11.02 -0.63
CA GLU A 171 35.50 -10.74 0.03
C GLU A 171 35.73 -9.24 0.11
N ASP A 172 35.46 -8.52 -0.97
CA ASP A 172 35.53 -7.07 -1.02
C ASP A 172 34.50 -6.42 -0.08
N ALA A 173 33.32 -7.02 0.08
CA ALA A 173 32.34 -6.61 1.08
C ALA A 173 32.88 -6.69 2.50
N TRP A 174 33.60 -7.77 2.84
CA TRP A 174 34.23 -7.89 4.15
C TRP A 174 35.39 -6.90 4.33
N LEU A 175 36.22 -6.71 3.31
CA LEU A 175 37.30 -5.72 3.34
C LEU A 175 36.74 -4.30 3.55
N ALA A 176 35.69 -3.93 2.83
CA ALA A 176 35.00 -2.66 3.01
C ALA A 176 34.49 -2.51 4.45
N ALA A 177 33.87 -3.54 5.02
CA ALA A 177 33.40 -3.51 6.40
C ALA A 177 34.54 -3.28 7.41
N CYS A 178 35.70 -3.92 7.20
CA CYS A 178 36.89 -3.71 8.02
C CYS A 178 37.48 -2.29 7.87
N GLU A 179 37.52 -1.74 6.65
CA GLU A 179 38.01 -0.40 6.37
C GLU A 179 37.12 0.69 6.99
N ILE A 180 35.80 0.50 6.92
CA ILE A 180 34.80 1.46 7.40
C ILE A 180 34.63 1.38 8.92
N GLY A 181 34.74 0.17 9.49
CA GLY A 181 34.46 -0.13 10.88
C GLY A 181 33.06 -0.71 11.08
N THR A 182 32.96 -1.80 11.83
CA THR A 182 31.69 -2.45 12.19
C THR A 182 31.04 -1.79 13.42
N PRO A 183 29.71 -1.77 13.53
CA PRO A 183 28.73 -2.43 12.66
C PRO A 183 28.42 -1.68 11.36
N VAL A 184 28.10 -2.43 10.30
CA VAL A 184 27.81 -1.90 8.94
C VAL A 184 26.42 -2.30 8.43
N VAL A 185 26.02 -1.68 7.33
CA VAL A 185 24.85 -2.02 6.51
C VAL A 185 25.32 -2.47 5.14
N VAL A 186 24.77 -3.57 4.65
CA VAL A 186 24.95 -4.05 3.27
C VAL A 186 23.62 -3.90 2.54
N LYS A 187 23.64 -3.29 1.36
CA LYS A 187 22.44 -3.03 0.56
C LYS A 187 22.72 -2.95 -0.94
N PRO A 188 21.72 -3.23 -1.80
CA PRO A 188 21.75 -2.88 -3.22
C PRO A 188 22.00 -1.39 -3.44
N ARG A 189 22.76 -1.04 -4.48
CA ARG A 189 22.96 0.36 -4.89
C ARG A 189 21.60 0.96 -5.26
N ASN A 190 20.90 0.35 -6.21
CA ASN A 190 19.56 0.76 -6.60
C ASN A 190 18.55 -0.08 -5.82
N GLY A 191 17.64 0.57 -5.10
CA GLY A 191 16.63 -0.17 -4.34
C GLY A 191 15.81 0.72 -3.44
N ASN A 192 14.53 0.39 -3.33
CA ASN A 192 13.53 1.09 -2.54
C ASN A 192 12.92 0.16 -1.47
N GLN A 193 12.19 0.76 -0.53
CA GLN A 193 11.37 0.03 0.46
C GLN A 193 12.11 -1.00 1.33
N GLY A 194 13.43 -0.84 1.53
CA GLY A 194 14.20 -1.74 2.38
C GLY A 194 14.53 -3.11 1.78
N LYS A 195 14.17 -3.36 0.51
CA LYS A 195 14.44 -4.66 -0.14
C LYS A 195 15.94 -4.88 -0.31
N GLY A 196 16.41 -6.07 0.07
CA GLY A 196 17.83 -6.41 -0.02
C GLY A 196 18.72 -5.76 1.05
N ILE A 197 18.17 -5.02 2.02
CA ILE A 197 18.96 -4.34 3.05
C ILE A 197 19.15 -5.24 4.27
N THR A 198 20.39 -5.39 4.72
CA THR A 198 20.74 -6.02 5.99
C THR A 198 21.58 -5.03 6.80
N ALA A 199 21.16 -4.71 8.02
CA ALA A 199 21.78 -3.70 8.88
C ALA A 199 22.21 -4.29 10.23
N GLY A 200 23.14 -3.62 10.92
CA GLY A 200 23.62 -4.06 12.23
C GLY A 200 24.67 -5.18 12.18
N ILE A 201 25.33 -5.34 11.03
CA ILE A 201 26.20 -6.48 10.75
C ILE A 201 27.59 -6.23 11.34
N SER A 202 28.14 -7.22 12.05
CA SER A 202 29.46 -7.08 12.70
C SER A 202 30.44 -8.22 12.42
N SER A 203 29.98 -9.37 11.92
CA SER A 203 30.84 -10.51 11.61
C SER A 203 31.04 -10.72 10.11
N ARG A 204 32.11 -11.41 9.74
CA ARG A 204 32.40 -11.74 8.34
C ARG A 204 31.30 -12.62 7.75
N GLU A 205 30.86 -13.60 8.50
CA GLU A 205 29.83 -14.54 8.08
C GLU A 205 28.51 -13.82 7.78
N GLU A 206 28.15 -12.84 8.61
CA GLU A 206 26.97 -11.99 8.37
C GLU A 206 27.15 -11.07 7.16
N VAL A 207 28.32 -10.47 6.95
CA VAL A 207 28.59 -9.61 5.78
C VAL A 207 28.46 -10.41 4.48
N VAL A 208 29.07 -11.60 4.44
CA VAL A 208 29.00 -12.51 3.28
C VAL A 208 27.56 -12.90 2.99
N ALA A 209 26.81 -13.31 4.02
CA ALA A 209 25.39 -13.66 3.86
C ALA A 209 24.54 -12.46 3.40
N ALA A 210 24.84 -11.27 3.90
CA ALA A 210 24.16 -10.05 3.53
C ALA A 210 24.46 -9.62 2.09
N TYR A 211 25.71 -9.77 1.62
CA TYR A 211 26.09 -9.55 0.23
C TYR A 211 25.30 -10.48 -0.70
N ALA A 212 25.33 -11.79 -0.43
CA ALA A 212 24.61 -12.78 -1.22
C ALA A 212 23.08 -12.57 -1.24
N TYR A 213 22.52 -11.93 -0.20
CA TYR A 213 21.12 -11.51 -0.18
C TYR A 213 20.89 -10.25 -1.04
N ALA A 214 21.73 -9.22 -0.86
CA ALA A 214 21.65 -7.97 -1.61
C ALA A 214 21.83 -8.16 -3.12
N SER A 215 22.79 -8.98 -3.55
CA SER A 215 23.09 -9.26 -4.97
C SER A 215 21.94 -9.93 -5.74
N ARG A 216 20.88 -10.39 -5.06
CA ARG A 216 19.67 -10.91 -5.71
C ARG A 216 18.76 -9.80 -6.24
N PHE A 217 18.98 -8.57 -5.78
CA PHE A 217 18.13 -7.42 -6.10
C PHE A 217 18.82 -6.41 -7.03
N ASP A 218 20.16 -6.36 -7.04
CA ASP A 218 20.97 -5.50 -7.90
C ASP A 218 22.36 -6.12 -8.05
N ASP A 219 22.97 -6.00 -9.23
CA ASP A 219 24.34 -6.46 -9.49
C ASP A 219 25.36 -5.58 -8.74
N GLU A 220 25.00 -4.33 -8.41
CA GLU A 220 25.85 -3.41 -7.66
C GLU A 220 25.44 -3.35 -6.18
N VAL A 221 26.35 -3.72 -5.28
CA VAL A 221 26.14 -3.72 -3.83
C VAL A 221 27.05 -2.68 -3.16
N ILE A 222 26.59 -2.09 -2.06
CA ILE A 222 27.35 -1.11 -1.26
C ILE A 222 27.40 -1.53 0.21
N VAL A 223 28.57 -1.36 0.82
CA VAL A 223 28.77 -1.46 2.27
C VAL A 223 28.89 -0.05 2.84
N VAL A 224 28.08 0.27 3.85
CA VAL A 224 28.07 1.60 4.50
C VAL A 224 28.10 1.48 6.02
N LEU A 225 28.70 2.46 6.68
CA LEU A 225 28.65 2.62 8.13
C LEU A 225 27.20 2.87 8.57
N ILE A 226 26.86 2.42 9.78
CA ILE A 226 25.59 2.75 10.46
C ILE A 226 25.61 4.21 10.94
#